data_AF-A0A7X5TEK9-F1
#
_entry.id   AF-A0A7X5TEK9-F1
#
_cell.length_a   1.000
_cell.length_b   1.000
_cell.length_c   1.000
_cell.angle_alpha   90.00
_cell.angle_beta   90.00
_cell.angle_gamma   90.00
#
_symmetry.space_group_name_H-M   'P 1'
#
loop_
_entity.id
_entity.type
_entity.pdbx_description
1 polymer ?
#
loop_
_entity_poly.entity_id
_entity_poly.type
_entity_poly.pdbx_seq_one_letter_code
_entity_poly.pdbx_strand_id
1 'polypeptide(L)'
;MPTLMSDRSQGKLIHVAKYHPSRKKVRLLFLRRQSSNRYIWFEDTDGKEVETEVSANTVEEAVRLAHRKWKNQSFRTIICGFRYTLPERDEHGSNALFHQMVVSYSSPTGTYFDEELGHLCHVQNASQEALDLWKTTVL
;
A
#
# COMPACT_ATOMS: atom_id res chain seq x y z
N MET A 1 -13.40 14.58 6.73
CA MET A 1 -12.39 13.54 6.43
C MET A 1 -13.07 12.54 5.52
N PRO A 2 -12.62 12.33 4.27
CA PRO A 2 -13.28 11.40 3.39
C PRO A 2 -13.05 9.98 3.90
N THR A 3 -14.13 9.25 4.13
CA THR A 3 -14.10 7.85 4.54
C THR A 3 -13.57 7.04 3.36
N LEU A 4 -12.41 6.39 3.52
CA LEU A 4 -11.82 5.46 2.55
C LEU A 4 -12.59 4.13 2.56
N MET A 5 -13.93 4.19 2.54
CA MET A 5 -14.76 3.00 2.45
C MET A 5 -14.60 2.42 1.06
N SER A 6 -13.70 1.43 0.99
CA SER A 6 -13.84 0.18 0.25
C SER A 6 -15.08 0.15 -0.66
N ASP A 7 -15.01 0.81 -1.80
CA ASP A 7 -15.87 0.45 -2.90
C ASP A 7 -15.38 -0.94 -3.35
N ARG A 8 -16.09 -2.00 -2.93
CA ARG A 8 -15.74 -3.40 -3.22
C ARG A 8 -15.60 -3.64 -4.73
N SER A 9 -16.12 -2.73 -5.55
CA SER A 9 -15.99 -2.73 -7.00
C SER A 9 -14.57 -2.45 -7.52
N GLN A 10 -13.67 -1.84 -6.72
CA GLN A 10 -12.36 -1.38 -7.19
C GLN A 10 -11.19 -2.34 -6.89
N GLY A 11 -11.47 -3.53 -6.38
CA GLY A 11 -10.45 -4.55 -6.12
C GLY A 11 -9.69 -4.38 -4.79
N LYS A 12 -8.79 -5.32 -4.50
CA LYS A 12 -8.07 -5.40 -3.21
C LYS A 12 -7.01 -4.31 -3.13
N LEU A 13 -7.04 -3.48 -2.07
CA LEU A 13 -5.98 -2.53 -1.80
C LEU A 13 -4.67 -3.25 -1.48
N ILE A 14 -3.60 -2.90 -2.19
CA ILE A 14 -2.28 -3.51 -2.07
C ILE A 14 -1.32 -2.57 -1.36
N HIS A 15 -1.19 -1.34 -1.86
CA HIS A 15 -0.24 -0.37 -1.33
C HIS A 15 -0.73 1.06 -1.49
N VAL A 16 -0.07 2.00 -0.81
CA VAL A 16 -0.45 3.41 -0.79
C VAL A 16 0.79 4.26 -1.06
N ALA A 17 0.60 5.31 -1.84
CA ALA A 17 1.61 6.31 -2.10
C ALA A 17 1.01 7.71 -1.99
N LYS A 18 1.87 8.72 -2.04
CA LYS A 18 1.44 10.12 -2.15
C LYS A 18 2.34 10.89 -3.08
N TYR A 19 1.77 11.96 -3.61
CA TYR A 19 2.49 12.89 -4.45
C TYR A 19 1.94 14.31 -4.28
N HIS A 20 2.68 15.30 -4.79
CA HIS A 20 2.41 16.72 -4.64
C HIS A 20 2.15 17.33 -6.02
N PRO A 21 0.89 17.32 -6.52
CA PRO A 21 0.56 17.98 -7.79
C PRO A 21 0.87 19.48 -7.77
N SER A 22 0.83 20.12 -6.59
CA SER A 22 1.27 21.50 -6.37
C SER A 22 1.89 21.64 -4.98
N ARG A 23 2.64 22.72 -4.73
CA ARG A 23 3.37 22.93 -3.45
C ARG A 23 2.48 22.90 -2.19
N LYS A 24 1.16 23.09 -2.33
CA LYS A 24 0.22 23.14 -1.20
C LYS A 24 -0.79 21.99 -1.18
N LYS A 25 -0.82 21.13 -2.21
CA LYS A 25 -1.78 20.02 -2.30
C LYS A 25 -1.02 18.70 -2.30
N VAL A 26 -1.34 17.86 -1.32
CA VAL A 26 -0.93 16.45 -1.28
C VAL A 26 -2.11 15.64 -1.82
N ARG A 27 -1.83 14.63 -2.63
CA ARG A 27 -2.82 13.64 -3.05
C ARG A 27 -2.33 12.24 -2.71
N LEU A 28 -3.27 11.41 -2.29
CA LEU A 28 -3.04 9.99 -2.04
C LEU A 28 -3.25 9.21 -3.33
N LEU A 29 -2.50 8.12 -3.44
CA LEU A 29 -2.58 7.15 -4.51
C LEU A 29 -2.77 5.77 -3.89
N PHE A 30 -3.71 5.00 -4.40
CA PHE A 30 -4.04 3.66 -3.93
C PHE A 30 -3.72 2.65 -5.03
N LEU A 31 -2.79 1.74 -4.76
CA LEU A 31 -2.51 0.63 -5.66
C LEU A 31 -3.49 -0.49 -5.35
N ARG A 32 -4.35 -0.82 -6.31
CA ARG A 32 -5.34 -1.90 -6.17
C ARG A 32 -5.08 -3.03 -7.13
N ARG A 33 -5.32 -4.27 -6.67
CA ARG A 33 -5.31 -5.48 -7.47
C ARG A 33 -6.73 -5.73 -8.00
N GLN A 34 -6.88 -5.60 -9.31
CA GLN A 34 -8.14 -5.82 -10.04
C GLN A 34 -8.30 -7.29 -10.48
N SER A 35 -7.20 -7.95 -10.82
CA SER A 35 -7.17 -9.38 -11.14
C SER A 35 -5.84 -10.00 -10.70
N SER A 36 -5.63 -11.30 -10.94
CA SER A 36 -4.41 -12.00 -10.52
C SER A 36 -3.13 -11.29 -10.97
N ASN A 37 -3.12 -10.75 -12.20
CA ASN A 37 -1.96 -10.09 -12.80
C ASN A 37 -2.30 -8.66 -13.27
N ARG A 38 -3.14 -7.92 -12.55
CA ARG A 38 -3.46 -6.53 -12.92
C ARG A 38 -3.54 -5.65 -11.68
N TYR A 39 -2.59 -4.71 -11.61
CA TYR A 39 -2.46 -3.72 -10.55
C TYR A 39 -2.61 -2.33 -11.16
N ILE A 40 -3.46 -1.50 -10.58
CA ILE A 40 -3.77 -0.16 -11.09
C ILE A 40 -3.69 0.84 -9.95
N TRP A 41 -3.11 2.01 -10.23
CA TRP A 41 -3.14 3.13 -9.31
C TRP A 41 -4.43 3.92 -9.46
N PHE A 42 -5.07 4.19 -8.33
CA PHE A 42 -6.21 5.08 -8.20
C PHE A 42 -5.75 6.34 -7.48
N GLU A 43 -6.26 7.48 -7.88
CA GLU A 43 -5.98 8.77 -7.26
C GLU A 43 -7.14 9.21 -6.39
N ASP A 44 -6.83 9.68 -5.18
CA ASP A 44 -7.81 10.35 -4.34
C ASP A 44 -8.04 11.79 -4.84
N THR A 45 -9.16 11.98 -5.53
CA THR A 45 -9.68 13.30 -5.88
C THR A 45 -10.84 13.67 -4.97
N ASP A 46 -10.52 14.43 -3.92
CA ASP A 46 -11.49 14.99 -2.97
C ASP A 46 -12.43 13.93 -2.34
N GLY A 47 -11.87 12.77 -1.97
CA GLY A 47 -12.57 11.65 -1.36
C GLY A 47 -13.13 10.62 -2.34
N LYS A 48 -12.83 10.76 -3.64
CA LYS A 48 -13.20 9.81 -4.67
C LYS A 48 -11.96 9.23 -5.32
N GLU A 49 -11.89 7.90 -5.32
CA GLU A 49 -10.85 7.14 -6.01
C GLU A 49 -11.14 7.10 -7.52
N VAL A 50 -10.27 7.77 -8.29
CA VAL A 50 -10.34 7.82 -9.75
C VAL A 50 -9.23 6.98 -10.33
N GLU A 51 -9.58 6.04 -11.21
CA GLU A 51 -8.60 5.19 -11.90
C GLU A 51 -7.63 6.03 -12.73
N THR A 52 -6.33 5.74 -12.59
CA THR A 52 -5.29 6.37 -13.42
C THR A 52 -4.89 5.44 -14.57
N GLU A 53 -4.20 5.99 -15.56
CA GLU A 53 -3.60 5.21 -16.66
C GLU A 53 -2.43 4.30 -16.22
N VAL A 54 -1.94 4.44 -14.99
CA VAL A 54 -0.78 3.68 -14.51
C VAL A 54 -1.22 2.31 -14.01
N SER A 55 -0.98 1.30 -14.83
CA SER A 55 -1.23 -0.10 -14.51
C SER A 55 -0.06 -0.99 -14.90
N ALA A 56 0.06 -2.15 -14.23
CA ALA A 56 1.06 -3.15 -14.52
C ALA A 56 0.62 -4.56 -14.11
N ASN A 57 1.42 -5.55 -14.50
CA ASN A 57 1.16 -6.95 -14.17
C ASN A 57 1.74 -7.37 -12.81
N THR A 58 2.66 -6.59 -12.25
CA THR A 58 3.24 -6.81 -10.92
C THR A 58 3.26 -5.53 -10.10
N VAL A 59 3.40 -5.67 -8.78
CA VAL A 59 3.45 -4.54 -7.85
C VAL A 59 4.68 -3.68 -8.09
N GLU A 60 5.85 -4.31 -8.30
CA GLU A 60 7.14 -3.64 -8.50
C GLU A 60 7.09 -2.78 -9.76
N GLU A 61 6.53 -3.33 -10.84
CA GLU A 61 6.38 -2.63 -12.11
C GLU A 61 5.37 -1.47 -11.99
N ALA A 62 4.26 -1.67 -11.28
CA ALA A 62 3.29 -0.61 -11.03
C ALA A 62 3.92 0.56 -10.24
N VAL A 63 4.73 0.26 -9.21
CA VAL A 63 5.46 1.26 -8.43
C VAL A 63 6.51 1.96 -9.31
N ARG A 64 7.23 1.21 -10.15
CA ARG A 64 8.23 1.76 -11.06
C ARG A 64 7.60 2.72 -12.08
N LEU A 65 6.45 2.37 -12.66
CA LEU A 65 5.72 3.23 -13.58
C LEU A 65 5.16 4.48 -12.88
N ALA A 66 4.69 4.34 -11.65
CA ALA A 66 4.26 5.46 -10.82
C ALA A 66 5.40 6.48 -10.59
N HIS A 67 6.58 6.02 -10.18
CA HIS A 67 7.76 6.87 -10.03
C HIS A 67 8.10 7.64 -11.32
N ARG A 68 7.89 7.04 -12.49
CA ARG A 68 8.11 7.72 -13.79
C ARG A 68 7.03 8.76 -14.06
N LYS A 69 5.75 8.42 -13.87
CA LYS A 69 4.61 9.32 -14.13
C LYS A 69 4.65 10.57 -13.26
N TRP A 70 4.93 10.40 -11.97
CA TRP A 70 4.89 11.46 -10.97
C TRP A 70 6.29 11.95 -10.53
N LYS A 71 7.32 11.72 -11.35
CA LYS A 71 8.73 12.01 -11.05
C LYS A 71 8.97 13.44 -10.53
N ASN A 72 8.31 14.43 -11.12
CA ASN A 72 8.50 15.84 -10.80
C ASN A 72 7.57 16.36 -9.70
N GLN A 73 6.83 15.46 -9.03
CA GLN A 73 5.80 15.81 -8.06
C GLN A 73 6.06 15.15 -6.71
N SER A 74 7.34 14.91 -6.38
CA SER A 74 7.77 14.36 -5.09
C SER A 74 7.00 13.09 -4.70
N PHE A 75 6.78 12.22 -5.68
CA PHE A 75 6.12 10.93 -5.45
C PHE A 75 6.94 10.07 -4.49
N ARG A 76 6.26 9.49 -3.50
CA ARG A 76 6.84 8.46 -2.64
C ARG A 76 5.77 7.49 -2.17
N THR A 77 6.14 6.22 -2.03
CA THR A 77 5.34 5.24 -1.33
C THR A 77 5.30 5.55 0.17
N ILE A 78 4.22 5.11 0.83
CA ILE A 78 4.10 5.21 2.28
C ILE A 78 4.85 4.04 2.91
N ILE A 79 5.69 4.34 3.90
CA ILE A 79 6.51 3.35 4.59
C ILE A 79 5.59 2.52 5.50
N CYS A 80 5.23 1.31 5.05
CA CYS A 80 4.35 0.40 5.78
C CYS A 80 5.12 -0.55 6.72
N GLY A 81 6.43 -0.33 6.87
CA GLY A 81 7.30 -1.12 7.72
C GLY A 81 8.09 -2.19 6.97
N PHE A 82 8.73 -3.07 7.73
CA PHE A 82 9.51 -4.20 7.24
C PHE A 82 8.80 -5.50 7.60
N ARG A 83 8.65 -6.38 6.61
CA ARG A 83 8.10 -7.72 6.71
C ARG A 83 9.25 -8.71 6.93
N TYR A 84 9.15 -9.48 8.00
CA TYR A 84 10.07 -10.55 8.37
C TYR A 84 9.37 -11.90 8.27
N THR A 85 10.08 -12.91 7.78
CA THR A 85 9.63 -14.31 7.74
C THR A 85 10.07 -15.04 9.01
N LEU A 86 9.25 -15.98 9.50
CA LEU A 86 9.52 -16.76 10.71
C LEU A 86 9.86 -18.23 10.37
N PRO A 87 10.83 -18.85 11.09
CA PRO A 87 11.73 -18.20 12.05
C PRO A 87 12.62 -17.17 11.35
N GLU A 88 12.98 -16.08 12.05
CA GLU A 88 13.74 -14.97 11.45
C GLU A 88 15.07 -15.49 10.89
N ARG A 89 15.21 -15.45 9.56
CA ARG A 89 16.47 -15.77 8.87
C ARG A 89 17.12 -14.54 8.26
N ASP A 90 16.36 -13.46 8.12
CA ASP A 90 16.76 -12.25 7.41
C ASP A 90 16.78 -11.09 8.40
N GLU A 91 17.98 -10.61 8.73
CA GLU A 91 18.21 -9.55 9.72
C GLU A 91 17.64 -8.19 9.29
N HIS A 92 17.37 -7.99 8.00
CA HIS A 92 16.96 -6.69 7.46
C HIS A 92 15.48 -6.61 7.11
N GLY A 93 14.83 -7.74 6.85
CA GLY A 93 13.43 -7.78 6.40
C GLY A 93 13.22 -7.17 5.01
N SER A 94 12.03 -7.40 4.45
CA SER A 94 11.62 -6.85 3.16
C SER A 94 10.64 -5.69 3.33
N ASN A 95 10.60 -4.73 2.41
CA ASN A 95 9.58 -3.66 2.48
C ASN A 95 8.18 -4.26 2.50
N ALA A 96 7.39 -3.94 3.53
CA ALA A 96 6.01 -4.39 3.63
C ALA A 96 5.10 -3.58 2.72
N LEU A 97 4.14 -4.26 2.08
CA LEU A 97 3.01 -3.61 1.41
C LEU A 97 1.96 -3.19 2.45
N PHE A 98 1.05 -2.30 2.06
CA PHE A 98 0.06 -1.76 3.01
C PHE A 98 -0.87 -2.87 3.50
N HIS A 99 -1.31 -3.75 2.60
CA HIS A 99 -2.16 -4.87 2.99
C HIS A 99 -1.45 -5.85 3.95
N GLN A 100 -0.13 -6.03 3.81
CA GLN A 100 0.66 -6.91 4.70
C GLN A 100 0.77 -6.31 6.09
N MET A 101 1.01 -5.00 6.17
CA MET A 101 0.99 -4.26 7.42
C MET A 101 -0.38 -4.37 8.09
N VAL A 102 -1.47 -4.12 7.36
CA VAL A 102 -2.84 -4.21 7.91
C VAL A 102 -3.10 -5.61 8.49
N VAL A 103 -2.78 -6.68 7.75
CA VAL A 103 -3.00 -8.05 8.23
C VAL A 103 -2.18 -8.35 9.49
N SER A 104 -0.90 -7.95 9.51
CA SER A 104 -0.04 -8.14 10.67
C SER A 104 -0.55 -7.37 11.90
N TYR A 105 -0.86 -6.09 11.76
CA TYR A 105 -1.29 -5.23 12.87
C TYR A 105 -2.74 -5.52 13.34
N SER A 106 -3.57 -6.11 12.48
CA SER A 106 -4.89 -6.61 12.87
C SER A 106 -4.86 -8.00 13.52
N SER A 107 -3.72 -8.72 13.44
CA SER A 107 -3.57 -10.04 14.06
C SER A 107 -3.31 -9.92 15.56
N PRO A 108 -3.95 -10.72 16.43
CA PRO A 108 -3.73 -10.69 17.89
C PRO A 108 -2.27 -10.87 18.31
N THR A 109 -1.51 -11.65 17.53
CA THR A 109 -0.09 -11.97 17.80
C THR A 109 0.87 -11.11 16.97
N GLY A 110 0.37 -10.24 16.09
CA GLY A 110 1.19 -9.54 15.11
C GLY A 110 1.65 -10.41 13.94
N THR A 111 1.43 -11.73 13.99
CA THR A 111 1.87 -12.69 12.98
C THR A 111 0.74 -13.13 12.07
N TYR A 112 1.04 -13.41 10.79
CA TYR A 112 0.09 -13.93 9.81
C TYR A 112 0.77 -14.92 8.87
N PHE A 113 0.01 -15.83 8.26
CA PHE A 113 0.54 -16.72 7.24
C PHE A 113 0.49 -16.03 5.86
N ASP A 114 1.64 -15.88 5.22
CA ASP A 114 1.75 -15.35 3.86
C ASP A 114 1.71 -16.53 2.88
N GLU A 115 0.58 -16.70 2.19
CA GLU A 115 0.37 -17.80 1.24
C GLU A 115 1.33 -17.75 0.04
N GLU A 116 1.82 -16.57 -0.35
CA GLU A 116 2.75 -16.41 -1.48
C GLU A 116 4.16 -16.90 -1.11
N LEU A 117 4.56 -16.71 0.15
CA LEU A 117 5.84 -17.19 0.67
C LEU A 117 5.77 -18.58 1.30
N GLY A 118 4.59 -19.04 1.71
CA GLY A 118 4.41 -20.28 2.45
C GLY A 118 4.97 -20.23 3.88
N HIS A 119 5.10 -19.03 4.46
CA HIS A 119 5.73 -18.80 5.76
C HIS A 119 4.89 -17.89 6.66
N LEU A 120 5.01 -18.07 7.97
CA LEU A 120 4.54 -17.06 8.93
C LEU A 120 5.38 -15.80 8.78
N CYS A 121 4.72 -14.66 8.74
CA CYS A 121 5.31 -13.35 8.59
C CYS A 121 4.82 -12.41 9.69
N HIS A 122 5.58 -11.37 9.97
CA HIS A 122 5.14 -10.25 10.78
C HIS A 122 5.73 -8.94 10.24
N VAL A 123 5.08 -7.82 10.52
CA VAL A 123 5.51 -6.49 10.08
C VAL A 123 5.86 -5.63 11.28
N GLN A 124 6.99 -4.95 11.23
CA GLN A 124 7.42 -3.98 12.24
C GLN A 124 7.77 -2.64 11.61
N ASN A 125 7.94 -1.61 12.45
CA ASN A 125 8.44 -0.28 12.05
C ASN A 125 7.59 0.42 10.99
N ALA A 126 6.26 0.19 10.99
CA ALA A 126 5.35 0.97 10.17
C ALA A 126 5.41 2.46 10.56
N SER A 127 5.43 3.34 9.56
CA SER A 127 5.42 4.78 9.83
C SER A 127 4.10 5.23 10.45
N GLN A 128 4.14 6.31 11.23
CA GLN A 128 2.94 6.91 11.82
C GLN A 128 1.88 7.23 10.75
N GLU A 129 2.33 7.71 9.58
CA GLU A 129 1.46 7.98 8.43
C GLU A 129 0.69 6.73 7.97
N ALA A 130 1.34 5.57 7.92
CA ALA A 130 0.68 4.31 7.56
C ALA A 130 -0.34 3.87 8.63
N LEU A 131 0.00 4.05 9.91
CA LEU A 131 -0.89 3.73 11.03
C LEU A 131 -2.12 4.63 11.08
N ASP A 132 -1.96 5.92 10.79
CA ASP A 132 -3.07 6.89 10.76
C ASP A 132 -4.03 6.58 9.60
N LEU A 133 -3.50 6.20 8.44
CA LEU A 133 -4.29 5.72 7.31
C LEU A 133 -5.06 4.45 7.65
N TRP A 134 -4.40 3.47 8.28
CA TRP A 134 -5.04 2.23 8.69
C TRP A 134 -6.21 2.49 9.65
N LYS A 135 -6.00 3.31 10.68
CA LYS A 135 -7.06 3.70 11.63
C LYS A 135 -8.24 4.37 10.94
N THR A 136 -8.00 5.21 9.94
CA THR A 136 -9.05 5.91 9.19
C THR A 136 -9.77 5.01 8.17
N THR A 137 -9.16 3.87 7.80
CA THR A 137 -9.73 2.92 6.83
C THR A 137 -10.54 1.81 7.53
N VAL A 138 -10.22 1.50 8.78
CA VAL A 138 -10.79 0.35 9.53
C VAL A 138 -11.74 0.78 10.66
N LEU A 139 -11.69 2.04 11.10
CA LEU A 139 -12.65 2.65 12.05
C LEU A 139 -13.61 3.61 11.34
#